data_AF-A0AA85KD17-F1
#
_entry.id   AF-A0AA85KD17-F1
#
_cell.length_a   1.000
_cell.length_b   1.000
_cell.length_c   1.000
_cell.angle_alpha   90.00
_cell.angle_beta   90.00
_cell.angle_gamma   90.00
#
_symmetry.space_group_name_H-M   'P 1'
#
loop_
_entity.id
_entity.type
_entity.pdbx_description
1 polymer ?
#
loop_
_entity_poly.entity_id
_entity_poly.type
_entity_poly.pdbx_seq_one_letter_code
_entity_poly.pdbx_strand_id
1 'polypeptide(L)'
;MSDDEQSEDGKSEAKIRMEMEAKRRKERAEEEWREYEEFRRGEREKEEEEIRQLRERRERRKMEREEEEKRLAELRQIEDQKRRAEEEERQRKKREEEQRKREERERKKKEWEERKNANRPNFVITKKEPDAQVTQEEKKEEVTKSKEQLEAEKKAILEQRIQPLNITGFTADQLKAKAKELHDLICRLEGDIYDLSQRFTRQSYDMQELAERARQINKGGKAKAISNTPDPLAAKFSGIPPMVVMYSQYERVKDPRSFHDRRTVFSGANYTEEYQRIAPSQAVVMTEEGFQIVGKADSGHSAPAAEVGAE
;
A
#
# COMPACT_ATOMS: atom_id res chain seq x y z
N MET A 1 -96.29 36.59 -30.94
CA MET A 1 -94.89 36.89 -30.61
C MET A 1 -94.95 37.92 -29.52
N SER A 2 -94.67 37.48 -28.29
CA SER A 2 -94.79 38.31 -27.10
C SER A 2 -93.48 38.14 -26.35
N ASP A 3 -92.78 39.28 -26.24
CA ASP A 3 -91.63 39.49 -25.36
C ASP A 3 -91.91 38.97 -23.96
N ASP A 4 -90.93 38.26 -23.40
CA ASP A 4 -90.83 37.99 -21.97
C ASP A 4 -89.41 38.41 -21.56
N GLU A 5 -89.24 39.73 -21.41
CA GLU A 5 -88.15 40.31 -20.61
C GLU A 5 -88.39 39.94 -19.15
N GLN A 6 -87.82 38.82 -18.70
CA GLN A 6 -87.73 38.52 -17.27
C GLN A 6 -86.41 39.05 -16.73
N SER A 7 -86.55 40.15 -15.98
CA SER A 7 -85.54 40.87 -15.22
C SER A 7 -84.60 39.96 -14.41
N GLU A 8 -83.31 40.02 -14.73
CA GLU A 8 -82.25 39.61 -13.82
C GLU A 8 -82.11 40.64 -12.69
N ASP A 9 -82.84 40.46 -11.58
CA ASP A 9 -82.46 41.11 -10.30
C ASP A 9 -83.18 40.45 -9.12
N GLY A 10 -82.49 39.58 -8.39
CA GLY A 10 -83.11 38.84 -7.28
C GLY A 10 -82.19 38.00 -6.40
N LYS A 11 -80.87 38.25 -6.37
CA LYS A 11 -80.03 37.69 -5.29
C LYS A 11 -80.26 38.56 -4.05
N SER A 12 -80.82 37.99 -2.98
CA SER A 12 -80.99 38.72 -1.72
C SER A 12 -79.66 39.33 -1.25
N GLU A 13 -79.70 40.52 -0.63
CA GLU A 13 -78.49 41.24 -0.18
C GLU A 13 -77.57 40.35 0.67
N ALA A 14 -78.15 39.42 1.45
CA ALA A 14 -77.42 38.42 2.22
C ALA A 14 -76.63 37.42 1.35
N LYS A 15 -77.17 37.01 0.20
CA LYS A 15 -76.50 36.12 -0.76
C LYS A 15 -75.35 36.82 -1.47
N ILE A 16 -75.50 38.11 -1.79
CA ILE A 16 -74.43 38.94 -2.38
C ILE A 16 -73.30 39.14 -1.37
N ARG A 17 -73.60 39.41 -0.09
CA ARG A 17 -72.59 39.51 0.98
C ARG A 17 -71.83 38.20 1.20
N MET A 18 -72.53 37.06 1.19
CA MET A 18 -71.92 35.75 1.32
C MET A 18 -71.02 35.40 0.11
N GLU A 19 -71.44 35.75 -1.11
CA GLU A 19 -70.65 35.55 -2.33
C GLU A 19 -69.38 36.41 -2.33
N MET A 20 -69.48 37.66 -1.88
CA MET A 20 -68.33 38.57 -1.72
C MET A 20 -67.36 38.08 -0.63
N GLU A 21 -67.86 37.59 0.49
CA GLU A 21 -67.02 37.02 1.55
C GLU A 21 -66.34 35.72 1.10
N ALA A 22 -67.03 34.86 0.34
CA ALA A 22 -66.46 33.66 -0.25
C ALA A 22 -65.37 34.00 -1.29
N LYS A 23 -65.56 35.04 -2.10
CA LYS A 23 -64.52 35.55 -3.00
C LYS A 23 -63.30 36.07 -2.23
N ARG A 24 -63.51 36.89 -1.20
CA ARG A 24 -62.42 37.39 -0.33
C ARG A 24 -61.70 36.27 0.43
N ARG A 25 -62.36 35.14 0.71
CA ARG A 25 -61.72 33.97 1.31
C ARG A 25 -60.88 33.20 0.29
N LYS A 26 -61.35 33.09 -0.96
CA LYS A 26 -60.58 32.48 -2.05
C LYS A 26 -59.36 33.33 -2.41
N GLU A 27 -59.54 34.64 -2.54
CA GLU A 27 -58.45 35.57 -2.84
C GLU A 27 -57.34 35.52 -1.79
N ARG A 28 -57.69 35.55 -0.49
CA ARG A 28 -56.71 35.34 0.59
C ARG A 28 -56.00 33.99 0.53
N ALA A 29 -56.72 32.92 0.22
CA ALA A 29 -56.11 31.59 0.07
C ALA A 29 -55.18 31.51 -1.17
N GLU A 30 -55.50 32.23 -2.25
CA GLU A 30 -54.67 32.35 -3.43
C GLU A 30 -53.41 33.20 -3.17
N GLU A 31 -53.53 34.29 -2.40
CA GLU A 31 -52.41 35.11 -1.94
C GLU A 31 -51.47 34.31 -1.03
N GLU A 32 -52.01 33.60 -0.02
CA GLU A 32 -51.23 32.70 0.84
C GLU A 32 -50.50 31.61 0.03
N TRP A 33 -51.15 31.08 -1.02
CA TRP A 33 -50.52 30.11 -1.92
C TRP A 33 -49.38 30.71 -2.75
N ARG A 34 -49.56 31.93 -3.26
CA ARG A 34 -48.51 32.65 -4.02
C ARG A 34 -47.33 32.98 -3.14
N GLU A 35 -47.56 33.48 -1.93
CA GLU A 35 -46.50 33.76 -0.95
C GLU A 35 -45.73 32.48 -0.58
N TYR A 36 -46.42 31.35 -0.40
CA TYR A 36 -45.78 30.06 -0.17
C TYR A 36 -44.93 29.59 -1.37
N GLU A 37 -45.44 29.78 -2.59
CA GLU A 37 -44.70 29.41 -3.81
C GLU A 37 -43.45 30.29 -4.01
N GLU A 38 -43.55 31.59 -3.76
CA GLU A 38 -42.41 32.53 -3.78
C GLU A 38 -41.38 32.20 -2.70
N PHE A 39 -41.83 31.90 -1.48
CA PHE A 39 -40.95 31.46 -0.40
C PHE A 39 -40.18 30.18 -0.78
N ARG A 40 -40.88 29.17 -1.32
CA ARG A 40 -40.26 27.91 -1.76
C ARG A 40 -39.33 28.11 -2.96
N ARG A 41 -39.63 29.06 -3.84
CA ARG A 41 -38.74 29.44 -4.94
C ARG A 41 -37.46 30.09 -4.41
N GLY A 42 -37.58 31.01 -3.46
CA GLY A 42 -36.43 31.66 -2.82
C GLY A 42 -35.55 30.69 -2.03
N GLU A 43 -36.12 29.68 -1.36
CA GLU A 43 -35.33 28.63 -0.72
C GLU A 43 -34.52 27.81 -1.73
N ARG A 44 -35.15 27.39 -2.83
CA ARG A 44 -34.44 26.65 -3.89
C ARG A 44 -33.32 27.47 -4.51
N GLU A 45 -33.56 28.75 -4.76
CA GLU A 45 -32.55 29.64 -5.34
C GLU A 45 -31.34 29.81 -4.40
N LYS A 46 -31.58 29.98 -3.10
CA LYS A 46 -30.50 30.03 -2.09
C LYS A 46 -29.72 28.72 -2.02
N GLU A 47 -30.41 27.58 -2.02
CA GLU A 47 -29.77 26.26 -2.00
C GLU A 47 -28.93 26.03 -3.28
N GLU A 48 -29.47 26.41 -4.45
CA GLU A 48 -28.76 26.34 -5.72
C GLU A 48 -27.51 27.25 -5.74
N GLU A 49 -27.62 28.46 -5.19
CA GLU A 49 -26.48 29.39 -5.04
C GLU A 49 -25.40 28.83 -4.10
N GLU A 50 -25.79 28.24 -2.97
CA GLU A 50 -24.84 27.60 -2.05
C GLU A 50 -24.13 26.41 -2.70
N ILE A 51 -24.87 25.55 -3.41
CA ILE A 51 -24.31 24.44 -4.17
C ILE A 51 -23.35 24.95 -5.25
N ARG A 52 -23.71 26.03 -5.94
CA ARG A 52 -22.86 26.66 -6.96
C ARG A 52 -21.56 27.19 -6.35
N GLN A 53 -21.63 27.90 -5.24
CA GLN A 53 -20.44 28.40 -4.53
C GLN A 53 -19.55 27.27 -4.03
N LEU A 54 -20.13 26.17 -3.52
CA LEU A 54 -19.38 24.99 -3.08
C LEU A 54 -18.67 24.30 -4.25
N ARG A 55 -19.33 24.18 -5.41
CA ARG A 55 -18.73 23.66 -6.64
C ARG A 55 -17.58 24.55 -7.12
N GLU A 56 -17.78 25.87 -7.14
CA GLU A 56 -16.74 26.82 -7.54
C GLU A 56 -15.52 26.76 -6.60
N ARG A 57 -15.72 26.69 -5.28
CA ARG A 57 -14.61 26.48 -4.32
C ARG A 57 -13.90 25.16 -4.52
N ARG A 58 -14.60 24.10 -4.93
CA ARG A 58 -14.00 22.79 -5.22
C ARG A 58 -13.16 22.84 -6.48
N GLU A 59 -13.67 23.46 -7.54
CA GLU A 59 -12.94 23.64 -8.80
C GLU A 59 -11.73 24.57 -8.60
N ARG A 60 -11.86 25.66 -7.84
CA ARG A 60 -10.73 26.53 -7.49
C ARG A 60 -9.63 25.77 -6.76
N ARG A 61 -9.97 24.96 -5.75
CA ARG A 61 -9.00 24.09 -5.06
C ARG A 61 -8.41 23.00 -5.95
N LYS A 62 -9.10 22.61 -7.02
CA LYS A 62 -8.58 21.65 -8.00
C LYS A 62 -7.58 22.33 -8.93
N MET A 63 -7.93 23.50 -9.45
CA MET A 63 -7.04 24.34 -10.27
C MET A 63 -5.76 24.70 -9.52
N GLU A 64 -5.86 25.12 -8.26
CA GLU A 64 -4.69 25.45 -7.44
C GLU A 64 -3.75 24.24 -7.24
N ARG A 65 -4.32 23.05 -6.98
CA ARG A 65 -3.54 21.80 -6.90
C ARG A 65 -2.89 21.42 -8.23
N GLU A 66 -3.60 21.59 -9.35
CA GLU A 66 -3.05 21.34 -10.69
C GLU A 66 -1.93 22.34 -11.03
N GLU A 67 -2.04 23.60 -10.62
CA GLU A 67 -0.98 24.61 -10.80
C GLU A 67 0.25 24.32 -9.93
N GLU A 68 0.06 23.95 -8.66
CA GLU A 68 1.16 23.52 -7.79
C GLU A 68 1.86 22.26 -8.32
N GLU A 69 1.10 21.27 -8.79
CA GLU A 69 1.65 20.05 -9.38
C GLU A 69 2.43 20.36 -10.66
N LYS A 70 1.91 21.22 -11.53
CA LYS A 70 2.62 21.68 -12.74
C LYS A 70 3.93 22.40 -12.39
N ARG A 71 3.92 23.31 -11.41
CA ARG A 71 5.14 24.01 -10.95
C ARG A 71 6.16 23.03 -10.39
N LEU A 72 5.74 22.06 -9.58
CA LEU A 72 6.62 21.05 -9.03
C LEU A 72 7.18 20.11 -10.10
N ALA A 73 6.36 19.74 -11.08
CA ALA A 73 6.79 18.94 -12.23
C ALA A 73 7.81 19.69 -13.11
N GLU A 74 7.60 20.99 -13.34
CA GLU A 74 8.54 21.84 -14.08
C GLU A 74 9.89 21.96 -13.34
N LEU A 75 9.86 22.18 -12.02
CA LEU A 75 11.09 22.20 -11.21
C LEU A 75 11.85 20.88 -11.26
N ARG A 76 11.15 19.74 -11.18
CA ARG A 76 11.76 18.41 -11.33
C ARG A 76 12.35 18.19 -12.72
N GLN A 77 11.67 18.64 -13.77
CA GLN A 77 12.20 18.54 -15.13
C GLN A 77 13.47 19.39 -15.31
N ILE A 78 13.52 20.59 -14.74
CA ILE A 78 14.72 21.44 -14.77
C ILE A 78 15.87 20.79 -14.00
N GLU A 79 15.61 20.21 -12.82
CA GLU A 79 16.62 19.49 -12.03
C GLU A 79 17.14 18.26 -12.75
N ASP A 80 16.25 17.46 -13.36
CA ASP A 80 16.62 16.28 -14.15
C ASP A 80 17.43 16.66 -15.39
N GLN A 81 17.08 17.75 -16.08
CA GLN A 81 17.86 18.26 -17.21
C GLN A 81 19.24 18.75 -16.77
N LYS A 82 19.36 19.45 -15.63
CA LYS A 82 20.65 19.87 -15.07
C LYS A 82 21.52 18.67 -14.70
N ARG A 83 20.95 17.66 -14.05
CA ARG A 83 21.65 16.42 -13.70
C ARG A 83 22.15 15.68 -14.93
N ARG A 84 21.32 15.55 -15.98
CA ARG A 84 21.73 14.93 -17.25
C ARG A 84 22.84 15.72 -17.93
N ALA A 85 22.75 17.05 -17.96
CA ALA A 85 23.79 17.90 -18.53
C ALA A 85 25.13 17.79 -17.76
N GLU A 86 25.08 17.74 -16.43
CA GLU A 86 26.27 17.54 -15.59
C GLU A 86 26.90 16.14 -15.77
N GLU A 87 26.07 15.10 -15.88
CA GLU A 87 26.54 13.74 -16.18
C GLU A 87 27.17 13.65 -17.57
N GLU A 88 26.58 14.28 -18.59
CA GLU A 88 27.15 14.36 -19.93
C GLU A 88 28.47 15.13 -19.96
N GLU A 89 28.57 16.25 -19.23
CA GLU A 89 29.80 17.03 -19.10
C GLU A 89 30.89 16.23 -18.37
N ARG A 90 30.54 15.53 -17.29
CA ARG A 90 31.46 14.66 -16.55
C ARG A 90 31.93 13.48 -17.39
N GLN A 91 31.04 12.87 -18.17
CA GLN A 91 31.39 11.81 -19.11
C GLN A 91 32.27 12.33 -20.26
N ARG A 92 32.04 13.56 -20.74
CA ARG A 92 32.89 14.20 -21.74
C ARG A 92 34.30 14.47 -21.18
N LYS A 93 34.41 15.06 -19.99
CA LYS A 93 35.71 15.27 -19.31
C LYS A 93 36.46 13.97 -19.08
N LYS A 94 35.75 12.90 -18.66
CA LYS A 94 36.35 11.57 -18.47
C LYS A 94 36.87 10.97 -19.78
N ARG A 95 36.13 11.13 -20.90
CA ARG A 95 36.58 10.70 -22.23
C ARG A 95 37.80 11.49 -22.72
N GLU A 96 37.82 12.81 -22.52
CA GLU A 96 38.96 13.66 -22.89
C GLU A 96 40.21 13.34 -22.04
N GLU A 97 40.05 13.10 -20.74
CA GLU A 97 41.15 12.67 -19.85
C GLU A 97 41.67 11.27 -20.19
N GLU A 98 40.78 10.34 -20.51
CA GLU A 98 41.14 8.98 -20.91
C GLU A 98 41.87 8.97 -22.26
N GLN A 99 41.45 9.80 -23.23
CA GLN A 99 42.17 10.01 -24.49
C GLN A 99 43.56 10.58 -24.24
N ARG A 100 43.69 11.63 -23.43
CA ARG A 100 44.99 12.21 -23.08
C ARG A 100 45.91 11.20 -22.39
N LYS A 101 45.37 10.37 -21.49
CA LYS A 101 46.11 9.29 -20.81
C LYS A 101 46.45 8.14 -21.76
N ARG A 102 45.67 7.90 -22.81
CA ARG A 102 45.97 6.93 -23.86
C ARG A 102 47.10 7.43 -24.76
N GLU A 103 47.04 8.70 -25.17
CA GLU A 103 48.10 9.35 -25.94
C GLU A 103 49.43 9.41 -25.17
N GLU A 104 49.40 9.72 -23.87
CA GLU A 104 50.60 9.70 -23.02
C GLU A 104 51.17 8.28 -22.87
N ARG A 105 50.30 7.26 -22.74
CA ARG A 105 50.73 5.85 -22.70
C ARG A 105 51.31 5.40 -24.04
N GLU A 106 50.73 5.82 -25.17
CA GLU A 106 51.27 5.51 -26.49
C GLU A 106 52.59 6.23 -26.75
N ARG A 107 52.75 7.48 -26.29
CA ARG A 107 54.03 8.20 -26.35
C ARG A 107 55.09 7.51 -25.49
N LYS A 108 54.77 7.17 -24.24
CA LYS A 108 55.67 6.40 -23.34
C LYS A 108 55.99 5.02 -23.89
N LYS A 109 55.04 4.36 -24.55
CA LYS A 109 55.27 3.05 -25.18
C LYS A 109 56.18 3.17 -26.40
N LYS A 110 56.01 4.20 -27.24
CA LYS A 110 56.92 4.49 -28.36
C LYS A 110 58.33 4.80 -27.85
N GLU A 111 58.46 5.64 -26.83
CA GLU A 111 59.75 5.96 -26.19
C GLU A 111 60.40 4.72 -25.55
N TRP A 112 59.61 3.84 -24.94
CA TRP A 112 60.10 2.57 -24.39
C TRP A 112 60.45 1.56 -25.48
N GLU A 113 59.71 1.48 -26.59
CA GLU A 113 60.05 0.64 -27.75
C GLU A 113 61.33 1.13 -28.44
N GLU A 114 61.52 2.45 -28.60
CA GLU A 114 62.78 3.04 -29.07
C GLU A 114 63.94 2.71 -28.13
N ARG A 115 63.73 2.78 -26.81
CA ARG A 115 64.72 2.42 -25.80
C ARG A 115 64.97 0.91 -25.70
N LYS A 116 63.97 0.06 -25.99
CA LYS A 116 64.10 -1.41 -26.01
C LYS A 116 64.78 -1.91 -27.29
N ASN A 117 64.68 -1.15 -28.38
CA ASN A 117 65.43 -1.43 -29.61
C ASN A 117 66.95 -1.16 -29.43
N ALA A 118 67.32 -0.45 -28.37
CA ALA A 118 68.69 -0.42 -27.86
C ALA A 118 68.93 -1.60 -26.88
N ASN A 119 69.25 -2.76 -27.47
CA ASN A 119 70.07 -3.82 -26.88
C ASN A 119 69.52 -4.55 -25.62
N ARG A 120 68.88 -5.74 -25.79
CA ARG A 120 69.08 -6.95 -24.95
C ARG A 120 68.23 -8.19 -25.37
N PRO A 121 68.65 -9.42 -25.01
CA PRO A 121 68.19 -10.69 -25.61
C PRO A 121 66.89 -11.28 -25.00
N ASN A 122 66.24 -12.12 -25.81
CA ASN A 122 64.91 -12.76 -25.63
C ASN A 122 64.80 -13.67 -24.39
N PHE A 123 63.74 -13.48 -23.58
CA PHE A 123 63.19 -14.50 -22.68
C PHE A 123 61.69 -14.67 -22.93
N VAL A 124 61.24 -15.92 -22.93
CA VAL A 124 59.87 -16.37 -23.24
C VAL A 124 58.98 -16.21 -22.00
N ILE A 125 57.86 -15.49 -22.14
CA ILE A 125 56.82 -15.37 -21.11
C ILE A 125 55.50 -15.88 -21.71
N THR A 126 54.91 -16.88 -21.05
CA THR A 126 53.62 -17.48 -21.37
C THR A 126 52.46 -16.59 -20.93
N LYS A 127 51.50 -16.33 -21.83
CA LYS A 127 50.27 -15.57 -21.57
C LYS A 127 49.19 -16.50 -20.99
N LYS A 128 48.51 -16.05 -19.94
CA LYS A 128 47.28 -16.63 -19.40
C LYS A 128 46.14 -15.63 -19.62
N GLU A 129 45.02 -16.11 -20.17
CA GLU A 129 43.84 -15.33 -20.54
C GLU A 129 43.02 -14.87 -19.31
N PRO A 130 42.31 -13.73 -19.38
CA PRO A 130 41.23 -13.41 -18.46
C PRO A 130 39.87 -13.56 -19.16
N ASP A 131 39.13 -14.60 -18.82
CA ASP A 131 37.72 -14.73 -19.18
C ASP A 131 36.90 -14.55 -17.89
N ALA A 132 36.17 -13.44 -17.80
CA ALA A 132 35.23 -13.15 -16.72
C ALA A 132 33.94 -12.63 -17.35
N GLN A 133 33.08 -13.57 -17.73
CA GLN A 133 31.70 -13.31 -18.11
C GLN A 133 30.90 -12.95 -16.86
N VAL A 134 30.54 -11.68 -16.75
CA VAL A 134 29.57 -11.19 -15.77
C VAL A 134 28.18 -11.71 -16.16
N THR A 135 27.57 -12.49 -15.28
CA THR A 135 26.26 -13.14 -15.50
C THR A 135 25.11 -12.14 -15.43
N GLN A 136 24.05 -12.39 -16.20
CA GLN A 136 22.85 -11.56 -16.33
C GLN A 136 22.02 -11.41 -15.04
N GLU A 137 22.35 -12.12 -13.97
CA GLU A 137 21.64 -12.06 -12.68
C GLU A 137 22.00 -10.80 -11.88
N GLU A 138 23.23 -10.30 -11.98
CA GLU A 138 23.66 -9.06 -11.32
C GLU A 138 22.93 -7.83 -11.90
N LYS A 139 22.52 -7.87 -13.16
CA LYS A 139 21.83 -6.76 -13.85
C LYS A 139 20.37 -6.56 -13.41
N LYS A 140 19.76 -7.53 -12.73
CA LYS A 140 18.39 -7.38 -12.18
C LYS A 140 18.41 -6.80 -10.77
N GLU A 141 19.51 -6.94 -10.04
CA GLU A 141 19.71 -6.32 -8.73
C GLU A 141 20.14 -4.85 -8.84
N GLU A 142 20.74 -4.43 -9.97
CA GLU A 142 21.17 -3.04 -10.20
C GLU A 142 20.04 -2.02 -10.39
N VAL A 143 18.80 -2.43 -10.71
CA VAL A 143 17.72 -1.48 -11.10
C VAL A 143 16.78 -1.13 -9.94
N THR A 144 16.78 -1.91 -8.87
CA THR A 144 16.05 -1.59 -7.65
C THR A 144 17.05 -1.59 -6.52
N LYS A 145 17.30 -0.44 -5.89
CA LYS A 145 18.10 -0.34 -4.66
C LYS A 145 17.79 -1.56 -3.78
N SER A 146 18.81 -2.32 -3.40
CA SER A 146 18.60 -3.54 -2.62
C SER A 146 17.79 -3.20 -1.36
N LYS A 147 16.96 -4.12 -0.89
CA LYS A 147 16.15 -3.92 0.33
C LYS A 147 17.02 -3.42 1.50
N GLU A 148 18.23 -3.95 1.61
CA GLU A 148 19.22 -3.55 2.60
C GLU A 148 19.73 -2.12 2.40
N GLN A 149 19.91 -1.68 1.15
CA GLN A 149 20.27 -0.30 0.83
C GLN A 149 19.15 0.68 1.16
N LEU A 150 17.88 0.31 0.89
CA LEU A 150 16.72 1.13 1.25
C LEU A 150 16.55 1.26 2.77
N GLU A 151 16.78 0.18 3.52
CA GLU A 151 16.75 0.20 4.98
C GLU A 151 17.91 1.03 5.56
N ALA A 152 19.10 0.92 4.98
CA ALA A 152 20.25 1.74 5.36
C ALA A 152 20.04 3.24 5.07
N GLU A 153 19.50 3.57 3.89
CA GLU A 153 19.13 4.96 3.54
C GLU A 153 18.06 5.50 4.49
N LYS A 154 17.02 4.70 4.80
CA LYS A 154 15.98 5.09 5.76
C LYS A 154 16.58 5.36 7.14
N LYS A 155 17.47 4.49 7.61
CA LYS A 155 18.15 4.66 8.91
C LYS A 155 18.99 5.93 8.92
N ALA A 156 19.77 6.18 7.87
CA ALA A 156 20.59 7.39 7.75
C ALA A 156 19.74 8.67 7.74
N ILE A 157 18.61 8.67 7.01
CA ILE A 157 17.68 9.80 6.99
C ILE A 157 17.04 10.02 8.36
N LEU A 158 16.67 8.95 9.05
CA LEU A 158 16.10 9.04 10.41
C LEU A 158 17.12 9.58 11.41
N GLU A 159 18.38 9.12 11.36
CA GLU A 159 19.46 9.65 12.20
C GLU A 159 19.74 11.13 11.92
N GLN A 160 19.65 11.56 10.65
CA GLN A 160 19.79 12.97 10.29
C GLN A 160 18.62 13.82 10.81
N ARG A 161 17.39 13.29 10.75
CA ARG A 161 16.17 14.03 11.14
C ARG A 161 15.94 14.03 12.65
N ILE A 162 16.29 12.95 13.33
CA ILE A 162 16.14 12.79 14.77
C ILE A 162 17.46 13.19 15.43
N GLN A 163 17.56 14.47 15.78
CA GLN A 163 18.73 14.95 16.50
C GLN A 163 18.78 14.33 17.91
N PRO A 164 19.96 13.85 18.37
CA PRO A 164 20.12 13.34 19.71
C PRO A 164 19.85 14.43 20.74
N LEU A 165 19.04 14.10 21.75
CA LEU A 165 18.58 15.07 22.73
C LEU A 165 19.67 15.32 23.79
N ASN A 166 20.28 16.51 23.75
CA ASN A 166 21.23 16.95 24.78
C ASN A 166 20.54 17.85 25.80
N ILE A 167 20.27 17.31 27.00
CA ILE A 167 19.61 18.02 28.12
C ILE A 167 20.56 18.38 29.26
N THR A 168 21.84 18.06 29.14
CA THR A 168 22.82 18.28 30.21
C THR A 168 23.06 19.78 30.42
N GLY A 169 22.85 20.25 31.65
CA GLY A 169 23.03 21.66 32.03
C GLY A 169 21.84 22.59 31.73
N PHE A 170 20.68 22.05 31.33
CA PHE A 170 19.49 22.86 31.08
C PHE A 170 18.84 23.32 32.39
N THR A 171 18.41 24.58 32.45
CA THR A 171 17.61 25.10 33.55
C THR A 171 16.15 24.64 33.43
N ALA A 172 15.37 24.72 34.51
CA ALA A 172 13.98 24.27 34.54
C ALA A 172 13.11 24.93 33.44
N ASP A 173 13.35 26.20 33.13
CA ASP A 173 12.60 26.91 32.08
C ASP A 173 13.04 26.50 30.68
N GLN A 174 14.33 26.19 30.48
CA GLN A 174 14.84 25.65 29.22
C GLN A 174 14.31 24.24 28.94
N LEU A 175 14.17 23.41 29.98
CA LEU A 175 13.54 22.09 29.86
C LEU A 175 12.08 22.19 29.44
N LYS A 176 11.31 23.12 30.03
CA LYS A 176 9.92 23.37 29.63
C LYS A 176 9.81 23.86 28.19
N ALA A 177 10.70 24.77 27.77
CA ALA A 177 10.74 25.25 26.40
C ALA A 177 11.04 24.11 25.40
N LYS A 178 12.01 23.25 25.70
CA LYS A 178 12.31 22.08 24.86
C LYS A 178 11.20 21.04 24.84
N ALA A 179 10.54 20.79 25.96
CA ALA A 179 9.38 19.89 25.99
C ALA A 179 8.27 20.40 25.08
N LYS A 180 7.99 21.71 25.09
CA LYS A 180 7.00 22.34 24.21
C LYS A 180 7.39 22.25 22.73
N GLU A 181 8.65 22.52 22.40
CA GLU A 181 9.17 22.39 21.03
C GLU A 181 9.03 20.96 20.48
N LEU A 182 9.39 19.95 21.27
CA LEU A 182 9.24 18.54 20.90
C LEU A 182 7.77 18.15 20.75
N HIS A 183 6.90 18.62 21.64
CA HIS A 183 5.46 18.39 21.56
C HIS A 183 4.88 18.97 20.26
N ASP A 184 5.19 20.23 19.96
CA ASP A 184 4.71 20.89 18.73
C ASP A 184 5.29 20.24 17.46
N LEU A 185 6.49 19.67 17.53
CA LEU A 185 7.05 18.86 16.45
C LEU A 185 6.30 17.53 16.28
N ILE A 186 6.02 16.81 17.36
CA ILE A 186 5.27 15.55 17.33
C ILE A 186 3.87 15.78 16.76
N CYS A 187 3.15 16.81 17.19
CA CYS A 187 1.82 17.12 16.66
C CYS A 187 1.84 17.38 15.14
N ARG A 188 2.86 18.06 14.63
CA ARG A 188 3.02 18.27 13.18
C ARG A 188 3.31 16.95 12.45
N LEU A 189 4.23 16.13 12.98
CA LEU A 189 4.56 14.84 12.38
C LEU A 189 3.36 13.88 12.36
N GLU A 190 2.52 13.91 13.39
CA GLU A 190 1.30 13.09 13.44
C GLU A 190 0.30 13.50 12.34
N GLY A 191 0.17 14.81 12.09
CA GLY A 191 -0.60 15.32 10.95
C GLY A 191 -0.05 14.83 9.61
N ASP A 192 1.28 14.91 9.43
CA ASP A 192 1.95 14.41 8.22
C ASP A 192 1.72 12.89 8.03
N ILE A 193 1.77 12.10 9.12
CA ILE A 193 1.51 10.65 9.09
C ILE A 193 0.08 10.38 8.63
N TYR A 194 -0.90 11.12 9.15
CA TYR A 194 -2.29 10.98 8.74
C TYR A 194 -2.47 11.25 7.24
N ASP A 195 -1.95 12.37 6.75
CA ASP A 195 -2.05 12.75 5.34
C ASP A 195 -1.36 11.74 4.41
N LEU A 196 -0.17 11.26 4.80
CA LEU A 196 0.56 10.24 4.04
C LEU A 196 -0.17 8.89 4.06
N SER A 197 -0.76 8.50 5.19
CA SER A 197 -1.55 7.26 5.32
C SER A 197 -2.80 7.30 4.44
N GLN A 198 -3.51 8.43 4.40
CA GLN A 198 -4.65 8.64 3.50
C GLN A 198 -4.23 8.55 2.02
N ARG A 199 -3.12 9.19 1.64
CA ARG A 199 -2.56 9.08 0.28
C ARG A 199 -2.17 7.65 -0.07
N PHE A 200 -1.51 6.95 0.85
CA PHE A 200 -1.12 5.55 0.66
C PHE A 200 -2.33 4.64 0.47
N THR A 201 -3.39 4.83 1.27
CA THR A 201 -4.64 4.08 1.13
C THR A 201 -5.29 4.30 -0.23
N ARG A 202 -5.35 5.55 -0.69
CA ARG A 202 -5.89 5.90 -2.01
C ARG A 202 -5.05 5.29 -3.15
N GLN A 203 -3.73 5.41 -3.09
CA GLN A 203 -2.83 4.80 -4.09
C GLN A 203 -2.96 3.27 -4.10
N SER A 204 -3.10 2.66 -2.93
CA SER A 204 -3.29 1.20 -2.83
C SER A 204 -4.60 0.76 -3.48
N TYR A 205 -5.68 1.53 -3.30
CA TYR A 205 -6.95 1.32 -4.00
C TYR A 205 -6.79 1.45 -5.52
N ASP A 206 -6.18 2.54 -6.00
CA ASP A 206 -5.96 2.77 -7.44
C ASP A 206 -5.11 1.64 -8.05
N MET A 207 -4.09 1.17 -7.33
CA MET A 207 -3.25 0.03 -7.75
C MET A 207 -4.03 -1.29 -7.81
N GLN A 208 -4.95 -1.53 -6.87
CA GLN A 208 -5.82 -2.71 -6.89
C GLN A 208 -6.78 -2.67 -8.09
N GLU A 209 -7.39 -1.52 -8.36
CA GLU A 209 -8.30 -1.34 -9.51
C GLU A 209 -7.57 -1.53 -10.85
N LEU A 210 -6.38 -0.94 -10.99
CA LEU A 210 -5.54 -1.11 -12.19
C LEU A 210 -5.12 -2.58 -12.39
N ALA A 211 -4.75 -3.27 -11.31
CA ALA A 211 -4.40 -4.68 -11.38
C ALA A 211 -5.60 -5.55 -11.81
N GLU A 212 -6.80 -5.26 -11.31
CA GLU A 212 -8.03 -5.97 -11.70
C GLU A 212 -8.42 -5.68 -13.16
N ARG A 213 -8.32 -4.43 -13.60
CA ARG A 213 -8.54 -4.05 -15.00
C ARG A 213 -7.56 -4.75 -15.94
N ALA A 214 -6.28 -4.83 -15.56
CA ALA A 214 -5.27 -5.57 -16.30
C ALA A 214 -5.60 -7.08 -16.38
N ARG A 215 -6.11 -7.68 -15.30
CA ARG A 215 -6.58 -9.08 -15.32
C ARG A 215 -7.75 -9.27 -16.28
N GLN A 216 -8.73 -8.37 -16.28
CA GLN A 216 -9.89 -8.45 -17.18
C GLN A 216 -9.47 -8.37 -18.65
N ILE A 217 -8.57 -7.45 -19.00
CA ILE A 217 -8.01 -7.33 -20.35
C ILE A 217 -7.27 -8.63 -20.74
N ASN A 218 -6.43 -9.16 -19.85
CA ASN A 218 -5.65 -10.37 -20.12
C ASN A 218 -6.50 -11.65 -20.18
N LYS A 219 -7.65 -11.68 -19.49
CA LYS A 219 -8.60 -12.81 -19.52
C LYS A 219 -9.30 -12.92 -20.88
N GLY A 220 -9.47 -11.81 -21.60
CA GLY A 220 -9.97 -11.80 -22.98
C GLY A 220 -8.99 -12.37 -24.02
N GLY A 221 -7.71 -12.54 -23.67
CA GLY A 221 -6.64 -12.87 -24.63
C GLY A 221 -6.25 -14.34 -24.75
N LYS A 222 -6.54 -15.18 -23.75
CA LYS A 222 -6.37 -16.66 -23.75
C LYS A 222 -6.84 -17.18 -22.39
N ALA A 223 -7.83 -18.07 -22.39
CA ALA A 223 -8.26 -18.80 -21.21
C ALA A 223 -7.12 -19.75 -20.74
N LYS A 224 -6.14 -19.22 -20.00
CA LYS A 224 -5.25 -20.05 -19.19
C LYS A 224 -6.03 -20.48 -17.94
N ALA A 225 -5.85 -21.73 -17.56
CA ALA A 225 -6.48 -22.34 -16.40
C ALA A 225 -6.43 -21.39 -15.19
N ILE A 226 -7.57 -21.17 -14.54
CA ILE A 226 -7.66 -20.43 -13.28
C ILE A 226 -6.82 -21.22 -12.27
N SER A 227 -5.58 -20.79 -12.03
CA SER A 227 -4.76 -21.43 -11.02
C SER A 227 -5.34 -21.05 -9.66
N ASN A 228 -5.61 -22.03 -8.80
CA ASN A 228 -6.05 -21.84 -7.41
C ASN A 228 -4.96 -21.20 -6.50
N THR A 229 -3.96 -20.53 -7.08
CA THR A 229 -2.97 -19.80 -6.31
C THR A 229 -3.56 -18.44 -5.92
N PRO A 230 -3.58 -18.08 -4.63
CA PRO A 230 -4.04 -16.76 -4.20
C PRO A 230 -3.14 -15.70 -4.84
N ASP A 231 -3.76 -14.61 -5.27
CA ASP A 231 -3.07 -13.54 -5.97
C ASP A 231 -1.96 -12.91 -5.08
N PRO A 232 -0.68 -12.95 -5.50
CA PRO A 232 0.44 -12.41 -4.72
C PRO A 232 0.30 -10.91 -4.46
N LEU A 233 -0.47 -10.19 -5.27
CA LEU A 233 -0.70 -8.75 -5.11
C LEU A 233 -1.78 -8.48 -4.06
N ALA A 234 -2.94 -9.14 -4.16
CA ALA A 234 -3.98 -9.09 -3.14
C ALA A 234 -3.47 -9.51 -1.75
N ALA A 235 -2.61 -10.52 -1.68
CA ALA A 235 -1.99 -10.95 -0.42
C ALA A 235 -1.06 -9.90 0.21
N LYS A 236 -0.44 -9.01 -0.58
CA LYS A 236 0.43 -7.94 -0.07
C LYS A 236 -0.35 -6.72 0.41
N PHE A 237 -1.51 -6.45 -0.18
CA PHE A 237 -2.29 -5.24 0.10
C PHE A 237 -3.48 -5.45 1.05
N SER A 238 -3.89 -6.70 1.31
CA SER A 238 -5.03 -6.99 2.20
C SER A 238 -4.74 -6.79 3.68
N GLY A 239 -3.49 -6.56 4.07
CA GLY A 239 -3.07 -6.48 5.48
C GLY A 239 -3.19 -7.82 6.23
N ILE A 240 -3.58 -8.89 5.54
CA ILE A 240 -3.67 -10.25 6.08
C ILE A 240 -2.25 -10.82 6.05
N PRO A 241 -1.73 -11.35 7.18
CA PRO A 241 -0.43 -12.01 7.20
C PRO A 241 -0.35 -13.08 6.10
N PRO A 242 0.82 -13.24 5.43
CA PRO A 242 0.96 -14.23 4.38
C PRO A 242 0.59 -15.61 4.92
N MET A 243 -0.27 -16.34 4.19
CA MET A 243 -0.64 -17.70 4.58
C MET A 243 0.63 -18.55 4.66
N VAL A 244 0.93 -19.03 5.87
CA VAL A 244 2.00 -20.01 6.07
C VAL A 244 1.52 -21.32 5.46
N VAL A 245 2.24 -21.81 4.45
CA VAL A 245 1.94 -23.11 3.86
C VAL A 245 2.36 -24.17 4.90
N MET A 246 1.37 -24.76 5.57
CA MET A 246 1.59 -25.78 6.62
C MET A 246 2.09 -27.12 6.06
N TYR A 247 1.99 -27.31 4.74
CA TYR A 247 2.46 -28.48 4.03
C TYR A 247 3.69 -28.12 3.19
N SER A 248 4.64 -29.05 3.11
CA SER A 248 5.78 -28.87 2.22
C SER A 248 5.30 -28.84 0.76
N GLN A 249 5.88 -27.98 -0.08
CA GLN A 249 5.59 -27.99 -1.53
C GLN A 249 5.93 -29.35 -2.16
N TYR A 250 6.77 -30.14 -1.50
CA TYR A 250 7.16 -31.50 -1.88
C TYR A 250 6.22 -32.59 -1.34
N GLU A 251 5.32 -32.29 -0.40
CA GLU A 251 4.43 -33.29 0.20
C GLU A 251 3.42 -33.85 -0.82
N ARG A 252 3.09 -33.04 -1.84
CA ARG A 252 2.24 -33.45 -2.98
C ARG A 252 3.04 -33.96 -4.18
N VAL A 253 4.37 -33.91 -4.11
CA VAL A 253 5.24 -34.44 -5.16
C VAL A 253 5.54 -35.89 -4.83
N LYS A 254 5.23 -36.80 -5.77
CA LYS A 254 5.56 -38.21 -5.63
C LYS A 254 7.10 -38.33 -5.51
N ASP A 255 7.59 -38.84 -4.39
CA ASP A 255 9.03 -38.99 -4.12
C ASP A 255 9.70 -39.72 -5.31
N PRO A 256 10.67 -39.08 -5.99
CA PRO A 256 11.34 -39.69 -7.14
C PRO A 256 12.32 -40.81 -6.74
N ARG A 257 12.61 -40.99 -5.44
CA ARG A 257 13.48 -42.04 -4.95
C ARG A 257 12.85 -43.42 -5.10
N SER A 258 13.69 -44.43 -5.36
CA SER A 258 13.25 -45.81 -5.48
C SER A 258 12.70 -46.34 -4.15
N PHE A 259 11.87 -47.39 -4.19
CA PHE A 259 11.35 -48.02 -2.96
C PHE A 259 12.47 -48.45 -2.00
N HIS A 260 13.61 -48.90 -2.55
CA HIS A 260 14.77 -49.33 -1.77
C HIS A 260 15.40 -48.16 -0.99
N ASP A 261 15.55 -47.00 -1.63
CA ASP A 261 16.08 -45.77 -1.01
C ASP A 261 15.13 -45.14 0.00
N ARG A 262 13.81 -45.34 -0.19
CA ARG A 262 12.80 -44.82 0.73
C ARG A 262 12.68 -45.69 1.97
N ARG A 263 12.95 -47.00 1.86
CA ARG A 263 12.88 -47.96 2.97
C ARG A 263 13.86 -47.61 4.09
N THR A 264 15.04 -47.08 3.77
CA THR A 264 16.05 -46.70 4.77
C THR A 264 15.58 -45.56 5.69
N VAL A 265 14.73 -44.67 5.20
CA VAL A 265 14.15 -43.57 5.99
C VAL A 265 13.14 -44.08 7.03
N PHE A 266 12.51 -45.22 6.77
CA PHE A 266 11.53 -45.86 7.66
C PHE A 266 12.09 -47.09 8.39
N SER A 267 13.37 -47.42 8.20
CA SER A 267 14.05 -48.51 8.91
C SER A 267 15.03 -47.92 9.91
N GLY A 268 14.52 -47.62 11.09
CA GLY A 268 15.25 -47.15 12.26
C GLY A 268 14.32 -47.17 13.47
N ALA A 269 14.85 -46.96 14.68
CA ALA A 269 13.98 -46.71 15.82
C ALA A 269 13.11 -45.49 15.47
N ASN A 270 11.79 -45.68 15.41
CA ASN A 270 10.88 -44.56 15.23
C ASN A 270 11.17 -43.60 16.39
N TYR A 271 11.61 -42.38 16.08
CA TYR A 271 11.69 -41.29 17.06
C TYR A 271 10.26 -40.81 17.37
N THR A 272 9.41 -41.72 17.81
CA THR A 272 8.20 -41.36 18.53
C THR A 272 8.66 -41.12 19.96
N GLU A 273 8.69 -39.85 20.37
CA GLU A 273 8.79 -39.53 21.79
C GLU A 273 7.68 -40.30 22.51
N GLU A 274 8.04 -41.27 23.35
CA GLU A 274 7.09 -41.94 24.22
C GLU A 274 6.61 -40.93 25.26
N TYR A 275 5.54 -40.21 24.92
CA TYR A 275 4.88 -39.34 25.88
C TYR A 275 4.30 -40.22 26.98
N GLN A 276 4.81 -40.06 28.20
CA GLN A 276 4.21 -40.67 29.39
C GLN A 276 2.77 -40.16 29.48
N ARG A 277 1.79 -41.07 29.33
CA ARG A 277 0.38 -40.73 29.50
C ARG A 277 0.19 -40.12 30.88
N ILE A 278 -0.26 -38.87 30.92
CA ILE A 278 -0.60 -38.18 32.17
C ILE A 278 -1.78 -38.94 32.78
N ALA A 279 -1.58 -39.51 33.97
CA ALA A 279 -2.65 -40.20 34.68
C ALA A 279 -3.78 -39.20 35.00
N PRO A 280 -5.06 -39.56 34.80
CA PRO A 280 -6.16 -38.68 35.14
C PRO A 280 -6.14 -38.39 36.65
N SER A 281 -6.25 -37.11 37.01
CA SER A 281 -6.21 -36.67 38.41
C SER A 281 -7.60 -36.61 39.05
N GLN A 282 -8.65 -36.54 38.23
CA GLN A 282 -10.03 -36.29 38.66
C GLN A 282 -10.98 -37.18 37.88
N ALA A 283 -11.93 -37.80 38.59
CA ALA A 283 -13.01 -38.54 37.97
C ALA A 283 -14.22 -37.60 37.81
N VAL A 284 -14.75 -37.52 36.60
CA VAL A 284 -15.95 -36.71 36.30
C VAL A 284 -17.12 -37.66 36.04
N VAL A 285 -18.21 -37.48 36.77
CA VAL A 285 -19.44 -38.27 36.63
C VAL A 285 -20.54 -37.36 36.09
N MET A 286 -21.26 -37.83 35.07
CA MET A 286 -22.38 -37.10 34.51
C MET A 286 -23.65 -37.43 35.30
N THR A 287 -24.25 -36.41 35.91
CA THR A 287 -25.53 -36.48 36.63
C THR A 287 -26.59 -35.70 35.85
N GLU A 288 -27.87 -35.81 36.25
CA GLU A 288 -28.98 -35.10 35.59
C GLU A 288 -28.86 -33.57 35.66
N GLU A 289 -28.05 -33.04 36.57
CA GLU A 289 -27.74 -31.61 36.72
C GLU A 289 -26.42 -31.20 36.00
N GLY A 290 -25.76 -32.14 35.31
CA GLY A 290 -24.53 -31.90 34.55
C GLY A 290 -23.32 -32.71 35.04
N PHE A 291 -22.13 -32.34 34.56
CA PHE A 291 -20.87 -32.99 34.90
C PHE A 291 -20.36 -32.53 36.27
N GLN A 292 -20.29 -33.45 37.24
CA GLN A 292 -19.75 -33.19 38.57
C GLN A 292 -18.42 -33.93 38.77
N ILE A 293 -17.45 -33.27 39.40
CA ILE A 293 -16.13 -33.85 39.70
C ILE A 293 -16.24 -34.64 41.02
N VAL A 294 -16.15 -35.97 40.92
CA VAL A 294 -16.30 -36.89 42.06
C VAL A 294 -14.93 -37.44 42.44
N GLY A 295 -14.14 -36.62 43.11
CA GLY A 295 -12.90 -37.05 43.78
C GLY A 295 -11.71 -37.42 42.88
N LYS A 296 -10.60 -37.78 43.53
CA LYS A 296 -9.31 -38.13 42.91
C LYS A 296 -9.45 -39.48 42.21
N ALA A 297 -9.10 -39.55 40.92
CA ALA A 297 -9.23 -40.80 40.17
C ALA A 297 -8.21 -41.83 40.68
N ASP A 298 -8.68 -42.99 41.14
CA ASP A 298 -7.81 -44.13 41.44
C ASP A 298 -7.22 -44.67 40.14
N SER A 299 -5.90 -44.67 40.06
CA SER A 299 -5.12 -45.15 38.91
C SER A 299 -5.14 -46.68 38.84
N GLY A 300 -6.30 -47.25 38.52
CA GLY A 300 -6.54 -48.68 38.40
C GLY A 300 -6.60 -49.19 36.96
N HIS A 301 -5.89 -48.57 36.00
CA HIS A 301 -5.73 -49.16 34.67
C HIS A 301 -4.43 -49.96 34.61
N SER A 302 -4.52 -51.25 34.97
CA SER A 302 -3.52 -52.25 34.57
C SER A 302 -3.45 -52.27 33.04
N ALA A 303 -2.27 -52.01 32.48
CA ALA A 303 -2.02 -52.23 31.06
C ALA A 303 -2.33 -53.70 30.71
N PRO A 304 -2.95 -53.98 29.54
CA PRO A 304 -2.95 -55.35 29.04
C PRO A 304 -1.48 -55.75 28.81
N ALA A 305 -1.11 -56.92 29.34
CA ALA A 305 0.24 -57.47 29.17
C ALA A 305 0.56 -57.51 27.67
N ALA A 306 1.64 -56.84 27.27
CA ALA A 306 2.19 -56.98 25.95
C ALA A 306 2.63 -58.44 25.77
N GLU A 307 1.89 -59.20 24.97
CA GLU A 307 2.41 -60.46 24.45
C GLU A 307 3.71 -60.16 23.71
N VAL A 308 4.79 -60.68 24.26
CA VAL A 308 6.10 -60.75 23.60
C VAL A 308 5.93 -61.74 22.45
N GLY A 309 5.60 -61.21 21.28
CA GLY A 309 5.67 -61.94 20.02
C GLY A 309 7.12 -62.35 19.76
N ALA A 310 7.33 -63.65 19.61
CA ALA A 310 8.58 -64.33 19.39
C ALA A 310 9.33 -63.88 18.12
N GLU A 311 10.62 -64.23 18.10
CA GLU A 311 11.62 -64.18 17.01
C GLU A 311 11.09 -64.12 15.57
#